data_AF-A0A945MKH3-F1
#
_entry.id   AF-A0A945MKH3-F1
#
_cell.length_a   1.000
_cell.length_b   1.000
_cell.length_c   1.000
_cell.angle_alpha   90.00
_cell.angle_beta   90.00
_cell.angle_gamma   90.00
#
_symmetry.space_group_name_H-M   'P 1'
#
loop_
_entity.id
_entity.type
_entity.pdbx_description
1 polymer ?
#
loop_
_entity_poly.entity_id
_entity_poly.type
_entity_poly.pdbx_seq_one_letter_code
_entity_poly.pdbx_strand_id
1 'polypeptide(L)'
;MRYGYLSVLLALALVAGPAGAGRYDEPGFLTNHIRSGGPPKDGIPALTNPTFVAPSEVRYVQDDELVMGLVINGEPRAYPHNIGWWNEIINDRVGDKSFTVTLCPLTGTGQVFNATDTDGSQIEFGVSGLLINSNLVMYDRRDGSTLYPQMIFTAINGDHVGHRLELMPVVETTWAMWKQMYPNTTVVKIGTGWERYLSDRPPYNMVQYMRYPYVSSSLGDYRQSHEYLIFLPSTTNGFLDQRHQVKDMVVGLCHNGETKAYPFNTMLDGAVINDFVGNDLMVTVFDADSRTALTYFSEIDGQLLSFYVVEPEGLLPVEFMDIETRSRWNILGEAVAGPLEGRKLEQVPAYNAMWFAWSSYWPDTEVWVPGEGIIEEDDIPQITAVEQMFDATPKGFALQQNFPNPFNPETQIQYELPVDGQVQLNVYNATGQRVRSLVEGQQPSGLYLQRWDGRDDAGRQVASGTYAYRLEMPAAGFSQTRTMSVVR
;
A
#
# COMPACT_ATOMS: atom_id res chain seq x y z
N MET A 1 -4.69 50.00 14.89
CA MET A 1 -3.65 49.02 15.27
C MET A 1 -4.29 47.92 16.09
N ARG A 2 -4.54 46.76 15.49
CA ARG A 2 -4.88 45.51 16.19
C ARG A 2 -4.11 44.41 15.48
N TYR A 3 -3.17 43.80 16.19
CA TYR A 3 -2.42 42.62 15.74
C TYR A 3 -3.34 41.41 15.90
N GLY A 4 -3.61 40.71 14.80
CA GLY A 4 -4.21 39.38 14.80
C GLY A 4 -3.08 38.36 14.83
N TYR A 5 -3.06 37.52 15.86
CA TYR A 5 -2.22 36.33 15.89
C TYR A 5 -2.93 35.25 15.06
N LEU A 6 -2.36 34.98 13.88
CA LEU A 6 -2.72 33.82 13.07
C LEU A 6 -1.97 32.63 13.65
N SER A 7 -2.68 31.77 14.38
CA SER A 7 -2.13 30.49 14.86
C SER A 7 -2.04 29.54 13.67
N VAL A 8 -0.85 29.42 13.08
CA VAL A 8 -0.53 28.36 12.14
C VAL A 8 -0.36 27.08 12.96
N LEU A 9 -1.38 26.22 12.95
CA LEU A 9 -1.24 24.83 13.41
C LEU A 9 -0.39 24.11 12.37
N LEU A 10 0.91 23.98 12.67
CA LEU A 10 1.78 23.01 12.02
C LEU A 10 1.22 21.63 12.42
N ALA A 11 0.58 20.94 11.48
CA ALA A 11 0.43 19.49 11.57
C ALA A 11 1.85 18.91 11.52
N LEU A 12 2.39 18.55 12.69
CA LEU A 12 3.51 17.60 12.72
C LEU A 12 2.93 16.28 12.23
N ALA A 13 3.12 16.00 10.94
CA ALA A 13 3.21 14.62 10.49
C ALA A 13 4.32 13.99 11.34
N LEU A 14 3.95 13.14 12.30
CA LEU A 14 4.91 12.22 12.88
C LEU A 14 5.39 11.38 11.70
N VAL A 15 6.62 11.66 11.26
CA VAL A 15 7.36 10.76 10.38
C VAL A 15 7.48 9.47 11.17
N ALA A 16 6.58 8.54 10.90
CA ALA A 16 6.66 7.23 11.48
C ALA A 16 7.96 6.58 10.98
N GLY A 17 8.75 6.07 11.93
CA GLY A 17 9.97 5.35 11.60
C GLY A 17 9.60 4.15 10.70
N PRO A 18 10.39 3.88 9.65
CA PRO A 18 10.06 2.80 8.74
C PRO A 18 10.07 1.46 9.46
N ALA A 19 9.34 0.49 8.90
CA ALA A 19 9.52 -0.89 9.23
C ALA A 19 11.00 -1.28 9.16
N GLY A 20 11.54 -1.66 10.31
CA GLY A 20 12.87 -2.24 10.37
C GLY A 20 12.81 -3.58 9.66
N ALA A 21 13.62 -3.76 8.64
CA ALA A 21 13.77 -5.04 7.96
C ALA A 21 14.59 -6.04 8.78
N GLY A 22 14.64 -5.86 10.11
CA GLY A 22 15.40 -6.68 11.04
C GLY A 22 16.85 -6.78 10.62
N ARG A 23 17.31 -8.01 10.29
CA ARG A 23 18.68 -8.27 9.83
C ARG A 23 19.08 -7.54 8.54
N TYR A 24 18.12 -7.06 7.76
CA TYR A 24 18.37 -6.34 6.50
C TYR A 24 18.69 -4.86 6.72
N ASP A 25 18.42 -4.33 7.92
CA ASP A 25 18.86 -2.98 8.32
C ASP A 25 20.35 -2.95 8.73
N GLU A 26 20.99 -4.11 8.88
CA GLU A 26 22.43 -4.21 9.06
C GLU A 26 23.14 -4.07 7.70
N PRO A 27 23.83 -2.96 7.40
CA PRO A 27 24.37 -2.71 6.06
C PRO A 27 25.35 -3.80 5.58
N GLY A 28 26.05 -4.42 6.54
CA GLY A 28 27.00 -5.50 6.29
C GLY A 28 26.36 -6.82 5.84
N PHE A 29 25.12 -7.12 6.24
CA PHE A 29 24.46 -8.37 5.88
C PHE A 29 24.20 -8.42 4.37
N LEU A 30 23.47 -7.44 3.83
CA LEU A 30 23.08 -7.41 2.42
C LEU A 30 24.26 -7.28 1.46
N THR A 31 25.31 -6.54 1.85
CA THR A 31 26.51 -6.38 1.03
C THR A 31 27.19 -7.73 0.72
N ASN A 32 27.13 -8.70 1.64
CA ASN A 32 27.68 -10.05 1.42
C ASN A 32 26.85 -10.92 0.44
N HIS A 33 25.61 -10.50 0.18
CA HIS A 33 24.67 -11.21 -0.68
C HIS A 33 24.58 -10.62 -2.09
N ILE A 34 25.33 -9.56 -2.38
CA ILE A 34 25.46 -9.00 -3.73
C ILE A 34 26.00 -10.06 -4.70
N ARG A 35 25.36 -10.19 -5.86
CA ARG A 35 25.77 -11.04 -6.99
C ARG A 35 25.75 -10.23 -8.29
N SER A 36 26.56 -10.64 -9.27
CA SER A 36 26.47 -10.06 -10.61
C SER A 36 25.24 -10.61 -11.34
N GLY A 37 24.47 -9.72 -11.97
CA GLY A 37 23.38 -10.09 -12.88
C GLY A 37 23.85 -10.41 -14.30
N GLY A 38 25.14 -10.28 -14.59
CA GLY A 38 25.75 -10.49 -15.91
C GLY A 38 26.19 -9.19 -16.59
N PRO A 39 25.31 -8.20 -16.81
CA PRO A 39 25.71 -6.90 -17.34
C PRO A 39 26.70 -6.18 -16.42
N PRO A 40 27.67 -5.43 -16.97
CA PRO A 40 28.48 -4.52 -16.17
C PRO A 40 27.62 -3.35 -15.67
N LYS A 41 28.19 -2.52 -14.79
CA LYS A 41 27.62 -1.21 -14.42
C LYS A 41 27.27 -0.42 -15.70
N ASP A 42 26.05 0.12 -15.75
CA ASP A 42 25.44 0.78 -16.91
C ASP A 42 25.30 -0.08 -18.18
N GLY A 43 25.55 -1.39 -18.11
CA GLY A 43 25.30 -2.34 -19.19
C GLY A 43 23.83 -2.39 -19.59
N ILE A 44 22.94 -2.08 -18.66
CA ILE A 44 21.53 -1.74 -18.90
C ILE A 44 21.40 -0.22 -18.75
N PRO A 45 20.97 0.52 -19.78
CA PRO A 45 21.05 1.97 -19.79
C PRO A 45 19.83 2.59 -19.10
N ALA A 46 20.04 3.25 -17.96
CA ALA A 46 18.99 3.97 -17.25
C ALA A 46 18.62 5.28 -17.95
N LEU A 47 17.34 5.50 -18.22
CA LEU A 47 16.88 6.71 -18.91
C LEU A 47 17.01 7.93 -18.01
N THR A 48 17.29 9.09 -18.60
CA THR A 48 17.39 10.37 -17.89
C THR A 48 16.57 11.42 -18.61
N ASN A 49 15.54 11.94 -17.95
CA ASN A 49 14.61 12.95 -18.45
C ASN A 49 14.12 12.64 -19.89
N PRO A 50 13.53 11.46 -20.13
CA PRO A 50 13.00 11.12 -21.44
C PRO A 50 11.88 12.09 -21.84
N THR A 51 11.60 12.14 -23.14
CA THR A 51 10.44 12.90 -23.64
C THR A 51 9.17 12.07 -23.59
N PHE A 52 8.02 12.73 -23.68
CA PHE A 52 6.71 12.09 -23.59
C PHE A 52 5.87 12.37 -24.84
N VAL A 53 4.97 11.44 -25.16
CA VAL A 53 4.03 11.54 -26.30
C VAL A 53 2.59 11.31 -25.85
N ALA A 54 1.63 11.74 -26.67
CA ALA A 54 0.22 11.49 -26.42
C ALA A 54 -0.15 10.00 -26.61
N PRO A 55 -1.23 9.50 -25.98
CA PRO A 55 -1.67 8.11 -26.10
C PRO A 55 -1.91 7.68 -27.56
N SER A 56 -2.36 8.61 -28.41
CA SER A 56 -2.62 8.38 -29.83
C SER A 56 -1.37 8.12 -30.68
N GLU A 57 -0.17 8.43 -30.17
CA GLU A 57 1.12 8.21 -30.83
C GLU A 57 1.78 6.89 -30.38
N VAL A 58 1.29 6.28 -29.30
CA VAL A 58 1.88 5.05 -28.74
C VAL A 58 1.62 3.87 -29.67
N ARG A 59 2.68 3.17 -30.05
CA ARG A 59 2.64 1.93 -30.87
C ARG A 59 3.41 0.77 -30.23
N TYR A 60 4.11 1.04 -29.13
CA TYR A 60 4.97 0.09 -28.41
C TYR A 60 4.29 -0.52 -27.18
N VAL A 61 3.10 -0.08 -26.78
CA VAL A 61 2.39 -0.60 -25.60
C VAL A 61 1.02 -1.10 -26.05
N GLN A 62 0.70 -2.36 -25.75
CA GLN A 62 -0.63 -2.93 -25.97
C GLN A 62 -1.56 -2.64 -24.79
N ASP A 63 -2.87 -2.72 -25.01
CA ASP A 63 -3.89 -2.36 -24.03
C ASP A 63 -3.87 -3.24 -22.77
N ASP A 64 -3.43 -4.49 -22.88
CA ASP A 64 -3.26 -5.45 -21.79
C ASP A 64 -1.88 -5.41 -21.13
N GLU A 65 -0.94 -4.59 -21.63
CA GLU A 65 0.38 -4.44 -21.02
C GLU A 65 0.35 -3.48 -19.83
N LEU A 66 1.20 -3.73 -18.83
CA LEU A 66 1.26 -2.94 -17.60
C LEU A 66 2.02 -1.62 -17.79
N VAL A 67 1.55 -0.60 -17.11
CA VAL A 67 2.21 0.70 -16.94
C VAL A 67 2.25 1.07 -15.46
N MET A 68 3.32 1.73 -15.03
CA MET A 68 3.33 2.49 -13.79
C MET A 68 2.79 3.89 -14.11
N GLY A 69 1.74 4.31 -13.42
CA GLY A 69 1.08 5.59 -13.59
C GLY A 69 1.29 6.51 -12.40
N LEU A 70 1.70 7.75 -12.66
CA LEU A 70 1.88 8.79 -11.64
C LEU A 70 1.13 10.05 -12.03
N VAL A 71 0.57 10.72 -11.03
CA VAL A 71 0.00 12.07 -11.18
C VAL A 71 0.79 13.00 -10.30
N ILE A 72 1.59 13.87 -10.92
CA ILE A 72 2.41 14.85 -10.20
C ILE A 72 1.97 16.23 -10.61
N ASN A 73 1.57 17.06 -9.65
CA ASN A 73 1.05 18.42 -9.88
C ASN A 73 -0.11 18.44 -10.89
N GLY A 74 -0.95 17.40 -10.90
CA GLY A 74 -2.08 17.25 -11.82
C GLY A 74 -1.71 16.77 -13.22
N GLU A 75 -0.44 16.44 -13.48
CA GLU A 75 0.04 15.90 -14.76
C GLU A 75 0.15 14.36 -14.70
N PRO A 76 -0.77 13.61 -15.34
CA PRO A 76 -0.68 12.16 -15.40
C PRO A 76 0.38 11.69 -16.42
N ARG A 77 1.36 10.91 -15.95
CA ARG A 77 2.39 10.26 -16.77
C ARG A 77 2.35 8.74 -16.61
N ALA A 78 2.55 8.02 -17.71
CA ALA A 78 2.69 6.57 -17.74
C ALA A 78 4.11 6.14 -18.13
N TYR A 79 4.62 5.15 -17.40
CA TYR A 79 5.92 4.51 -17.58
C TYR A 79 5.69 3.03 -17.89
N PRO A 80 5.70 2.63 -19.18
CA PRO A 80 5.41 1.26 -19.57
C PRO A 80 6.41 0.26 -19.01
N HIS A 81 5.91 -0.87 -18.51
CA HIS A 81 6.75 -1.97 -18.01
C HIS A 81 7.74 -2.43 -19.06
N ASN A 82 7.34 -2.42 -20.33
CA ASN A 82 8.17 -2.91 -21.41
C ASN A 82 9.39 -2.02 -21.71
N ILE A 83 9.31 -0.72 -21.42
CA ILE A 83 10.49 0.16 -21.38
C ILE A 83 11.35 -0.20 -20.16
N GLY A 84 10.71 -0.36 -19.00
CA GLY A 84 11.38 -0.77 -17.76
C GLY A 84 12.12 -2.10 -17.86
N TRP A 85 11.63 -3.09 -18.62
CA TRP A 85 12.33 -4.37 -18.79
C TRP A 85 13.71 -4.24 -19.43
N TRP A 86 13.90 -3.22 -20.26
CA TRP A 86 15.13 -3.00 -21.01
C TRP A 86 15.99 -1.88 -20.44
N ASN A 87 15.40 -0.97 -19.66
CA ASN A 87 16.12 0.18 -19.09
C ASN A 87 16.24 0.14 -17.57
N GLU A 88 15.37 -0.62 -16.89
CA GLU A 88 15.22 -0.82 -15.44
C GLU A 88 15.00 0.43 -14.59
N ILE A 89 15.54 1.58 -14.98
CA ILE A 89 15.47 2.83 -14.24
C ILE A 89 15.16 3.96 -15.23
N ILE A 90 14.21 4.81 -14.86
CA ILE A 90 13.82 6.02 -15.58
C ILE A 90 13.86 7.18 -14.59
N ASN A 91 14.90 8.01 -14.65
CA ASN A 91 14.98 9.24 -13.86
C ASN A 91 14.19 10.32 -14.58
N ASP A 92 13.23 10.94 -13.89
CA ASP A 92 12.33 11.92 -14.47
C ASP A 92 12.06 13.10 -13.52
N ARG A 93 11.45 14.15 -14.08
CA ARG A 93 11.12 15.37 -13.38
C ARG A 93 9.84 16.00 -13.92
N VAL A 94 8.99 16.47 -13.01
CA VAL A 94 7.80 17.28 -13.29
C VAL A 94 7.87 18.54 -12.43
N GLY A 95 8.07 19.69 -13.07
CA GLY A 95 8.29 20.95 -12.35
C GLY A 95 9.53 20.89 -11.45
N ASP A 96 9.34 21.11 -10.15
CA ASP A 96 10.38 21.03 -9.11
C ASP A 96 10.55 19.63 -8.50
N LYS A 97 9.64 18.70 -8.77
CA LYS A 97 9.68 17.33 -8.22
C LYS A 97 10.46 16.40 -9.14
N SER A 98 11.55 15.86 -8.61
CA SER A 98 12.33 14.80 -9.24
C SER A 98 12.03 13.45 -8.60
N PHE A 99 11.98 12.41 -9.41
CA PHE A 99 11.69 11.05 -8.98
C PHE A 99 12.36 10.05 -9.93
N THR A 100 12.49 8.81 -9.46
CA THR A 100 13.03 7.72 -10.28
C THR A 100 12.05 6.55 -10.29
N VAL A 101 11.67 6.11 -11.48
CA VAL A 101 10.81 4.94 -11.70
C VAL A 101 11.71 3.73 -11.94
N THR A 102 11.49 2.67 -11.18
CA THR A 102 12.36 1.49 -11.16
C THR A 102 11.54 0.24 -11.41
N LEU A 103 12.00 -0.61 -12.32
CA LEU A 103 11.29 -1.78 -12.80
C LEU A 103 12.27 -2.94 -12.89
N CYS A 104 12.10 -3.98 -12.07
CA CYS A 104 12.94 -5.17 -12.12
C CYS A 104 12.19 -6.32 -12.82
N PRO A 105 12.51 -6.63 -14.09
CA PRO A 105 11.82 -7.68 -14.83
C PRO A 105 11.95 -9.07 -14.19
N LEU A 106 13.01 -9.35 -13.43
CA LEU A 106 13.24 -10.63 -12.76
C LEU A 106 12.35 -10.86 -11.53
N THR A 107 11.80 -9.80 -10.94
CA THR A 107 11.01 -9.90 -9.70
C THR A 107 9.59 -9.36 -9.85
N GLY A 108 9.26 -8.81 -11.01
CA GLY A 108 7.96 -8.20 -11.27
C GLY A 108 7.72 -6.93 -10.44
N THR A 109 8.78 -6.28 -9.96
CA THR A 109 8.67 -5.14 -9.04
C THR A 109 8.76 -3.81 -9.78
N GLY A 110 7.74 -2.97 -9.58
CA GLY A 110 7.70 -1.57 -10.00
C GLY A 110 7.65 -0.67 -8.77
N GLN A 111 8.58 0.27 -8.64
CA GLN A 111 8.64 1.21 -7.51
C GLN A 111 9.06 2.60 -7.99
N VAL A 112 8.55 3.64 -7.33
CA VAL A 112 8.95 5.02 -7.59
C VAL A 112 9.49 5.65 -6.33
N PHE A 113 10.65 6.28 -6.42
CA PHE A 113 11.26 6.97 -5.29
C PHE A 113 11.34 8.47 -5.53
N ASN A 114 11.12 9.26 -4.49
CA ASN A 114 11.47 10.67 -4.52
C ASN A 114 12.99 10.77 -4.74
N ALA A 115 13.37 11.54 -5.75
CA ALA A 115 14.74 11.76 -6.17
C ALA A 115 15.06 13.25 -6.20
N THR A 116 14.38 14.04 -5.38
CA THR A 116 14.68 15.45 -5.14
C THR A 116 15.68 15.54 -3.98
N ASP A 117 16.88 16.05 -4.25
CA ASP A 117 17.89 16.25 -3.23
C ASP A 117 17.54 17.45 -2.33
N THR A 118 18.27 17.59 -1.22
CA THR A 118 18.11 18.66 -0.23
C THR A 118 18.28 20.07 -0.80
N ASP A 119 19.01 20.22 -1.91
CA ASP A 119 19.20 21.47 -2.64
C ASP A 119 18.22 21.66 -3.81
N GLY A 120 17.27 20.74 -3.99
CA GLY A 120 16.30 20.73 -5.08
C GLY A 120 16.84 20.18 -6.41
N SER A 121 18.07 19.66 -6.44
CA SER A 121 18.62 18.98 -7.61
C SER A 121 18.05 17.57 -7.77
N GLN A 122 18.17 17.01 -8.98
CA GLN A 122 17.74 15.64 -9.27
C GLN A 122 18.85 14.66 -8.87
N ILE A 123 18.52 13.70 -8.02
CA ILE A 123 19.34 12.51 -7.81
C ILE A 123 19.08 11.59 -9.00
N GLU A 124 20.13 11.27 -9.76
CA GLU A 124 20.04 10.28 -10.83
C GLU A 124 20.56 8.92 -10.36
N PHE A 125 19.79 7.87 -10.60
CA PHE A 125 20.20 6.50 -10.37
C PHE A 125 20.59 5.82 -11.68
N GLY A 126 21.59 4.96 -11.61
CA GLY A 126 21.99 4.08 -12.71
C GLY A 126 21.86 2.61 -12.34
N VAL A 127 21.88 1.74 -13.34
CA VAL A 127 21.85 0.28 -13.14
C VAL A 127 23.26 -0.21 -12.81
N SER A 128 23.42 -0.84 -11.66
CA SER A 128 24.75 -1.31 -11.22
C SER A 128 25.22 -2.60 -11.90
N GLY A 129 24.29 -3.37 -12.50
CA GLY A 129 24.54 -4.74 -12.96
C GLY A 129 24.60 -5.76 -11.82
N LEU A 130 24.32 -5.33 -10.59
CA LEU A 130 24.30 -6.15 -9.39
C LEU A 130 22.88 -6.50 -8.98
N LEU A 131 22.74 -7.65 -8.34
CA LEU A 131 21.50 -8.19 -7.82
C LEU A 131 21.66 -8.60 -6.35
N ILE A 132 20.56 -8.47 -5.60
CA ILE A 132 20.35 -9.15 -4.32
C ILE A 132 19.02 -9.87 -4.42
N ASN A 133 19.00 -11.17 -4.12
CA ASN A 133 17.80 -12.00 -4.26
C ASN A 133 17.09 -11.84 -5.61
N SER A 134 17.88 -11.80 -6.69
CA SER A 134 17.40 -11.61 -8.07
C SER A 134 16.79 -10.24 -8.37
N ASN A 135 16.79 -9.33 -7.40
CA ASN A 135 16.26 -7.99 -7.54
C ASN A 135 17.37 -6.97 -7.80
N LEU A 136 17.02 -5.94 -8.57
CA LEU A 136 17.87 -4.82 -8.98
C LEU A 136 18.55 -4.13 -7.77
N VAL A 137 19.86 -3.88 -7.91
CA VAL A 137 20.57 -2.91 -7.08
C VAL A 137 20.88 -1.68 -7.93
N MET A 138 20.35 -0.53 -7.53
CA MET A 138 20.62 0.76 -8.15
C MET A 138 21.92 1.33 -7.59
N TYR A 139 22.59 2.20 -8.35
CA TYR A 139 23.68 3.01 -7.81
C TYR A 139 23.40 4.50 -7.96
N ASP A 140 23.85 5.29 -7.00
CA ASP A 140 23.76 6.74 -7.03
C ASP A 140 24.82 7.33 -7.98
N ARG A 141 24.42 8.11 -8.98
CA ARG A 141 25.37 8.69 -9.94
C ARG A 141 26.17 9.86 -9.38
N ARG A 142 25.77 10.46 -8.25
CA ARG A 142 26.50 11.59 -7.64
C ARG A 142 27.90 11.16 -7.18
N ASP A 143 27.99 10.00 -6.54
CA ASP A 143 29.26 9.45 -6.02
C ASP A 143 29.73 8.19 -6.77
N GLY A 144 28.84 7.52 -7.52
CA GLY A 144 29.14 6.31 -8.26
C GLY A 144 29.42 5.05 -7.43
N SER A 145 29.35 5.13 -6.10
CA SER A 145 29.69 4.06 -5.15
C SER A 145 28.53 3.64 -4.26
N THR A 146 27.58 4.53 -3.98
CA THR A 146 26.42 4.24 -3.15
C THR A 146 25.48 3.28 -3.85
N LEU A 147 25.06 2.22 -3.15
CA LEU A 147 24.18 1.17 -3.67
C LEU A 147 22.86 1.12 -2.91
N TYR A 148 21.76 1.11 -3.64
CA TYR A 148 20.38 1.00 -3.13
C TYR A 148 19.73 -0.27 -3.69
N PRO A 149 19.57 -1.34 -2.89
CA PRO A 149 18.73 -2.47 -3.27
C PRO A 149 17.28 -2.01 -3.40
N GLN A 150 16.64 -2.26 -4.53
CA GLN A 150 15.34 -1.69 -4.85
C GLN A 150 14.25 -2.08 -3.83
N MET A 151 14.25 -3.32 -3.35
CA MET A 151 13.22 -3.85 -2.42
C MET A 151 13.22 -3.23 -1.03
N ILE A 152 14.37 -2.78 -0.52
CA ILE A 152 14.48 -2.18 0.82
C ILE A 152 14.78 -0.68 0.76
N PHE A 153 15.14 -0.18 -0.44
CA PHE A 153 15.33 1.23 -0.78
C PHE A 153 16.18 2.03 0.21
N THR A 154 17.08 1.34 0.91
CA THR A 154 18.02 1.88 1.88
C THR A 154 19.42 1.64 1.37
N ALA A 155 20.28 2.65 1.41
CA ALA A 155 21.66 2.54 0.98
C ALA A 155 22.44 1.57 1.87
N ILE A 156 23.11 0.60 1.25
CA ILE A 156 23.90 -0.44 1.94
C ILE A 156 25.41 -0.29 1.74
N ASN A 157 25.83 0.59 0.82
CA ASN A 157 27.22 0.87 0.50
C ASN A 157 27.40 2.36 0.19
N GLY A 158 28.64 2.86 0.26
CA GLY A 158 29.00 4.24 -0.09
C GLY A 158 28.80 5.24 1.05
N ASP A 159 28.87 6.53 0.72
CA ASP A 159 28.86 7.62 1.71
C ASP A 159 27.47 7.85 2.32
N HIS A 160 26.44 7.30 1.70
CA HIS A 160 25.05 7.45 2.13
C HIS A 160 24.48 6.21 2.84
N VAL A 161 25.30 5.26 3.32
CA VAL A 161 24.80 4.07 4.04
C VAL A 161 23.76 4.43 5.12
N GLY A 162 22.65 3.70 5.14
CA GLY A 162 21.52 3.92 6.05
C GLY A 162 20.54 5.00 5.59
N HIS A 163 20.88 5.79 4.56
CA HIS A 163 19.92 6.69 3.92
C HIS A 163 18.84 5.88 3.22
N ARG A 164 17.57 6.17 3.56
CA ARG A 164 16.41 5.49 2.98
C ARG A 164 15.69 6.44 2.03
N LEU A 165 15.43 5.98 0.81
CA LEU A 165 14.65 6.73 -0.17
C LEU A 165 13.18 6.76 0.25
N GLU A 166 12.49 7.85 -0.07
CA GLU A 166 11.04 7.96 0.12
C GLU A 166 10.33 7.23 -1.03
N LEU A 167 9.62 6.15 -0.72
CA LEU A 167 8.76 5.45 -1.67
C LEU A 167 7.49 6.27 -1.93
N MET A 168 7.19 6.52 -3.20
CA MET A 168 6.02 7.28 -3.63
C MET A 168 4.85 6.34 -3.96
N PRO A 169 3.59 6.72 -3.65
CA PRO A 169 2.43 6.03 -4.16
C PRO A 169 2.38 6.05 -5.68
N VAL A 170 1.96 4.94 -6.27
CA VAL A 170 1.90 4.74 -7.72
C VAL A 170 0.71 3.85 -8.06
N VAL A 171 0.17 4.00 -9.27
CA VAL A 171 -0.84 3.09 -9.81
C VAL A 171 -0.17 2.17 -10.82
N GLU A 172 -0.01 0.90 -10.49
CA GLU A 172 0.37 -0.12 -11.47
C GLU A 172 -0.89 -0.77 -12.02
N THR A 173 -1.08 -0.68 -13.33
CA THR A 173 -2.32 -1.12 -13.99
C THR A 173 -2.09 -1.40 -15.48
N THR A 174 -3.07 -1.96 -16.19
CA THR A 174 -3.00 -2.09 -17.65
C THR A 174 -3.07 -0.75 -18.36
N TRP A 175 -2.47 -0.66 -19.54
CA TRP A 175 -2.49 0.55 -20.36
C TRP A 175 -3.92 0.97 -20.72
N ALA A 176 -4.82 0.02 -20.99
CA ALA A 176 -6.24 0.29 -21.20
C ALA A 176 -6.85 1.02 -20.00
N MET A 177 -6.66 0.46 -18.80
CA MET A 177 -7.22 1.00 -17.57
C MET A 177 -6.61 2.37 -17.23
N TRP A 178 -5.31 2.55 -17.38
CA TRP A 178 -4.68 3.85 -17.15
C TRP A 178 -5.22 4.95 -18.07
N LYS A 179 -5.44 4.66 -19.37
CA LYS A 179 -6.07 5.62 -20.29
C LYS A 179 -7.50 5.97 -19.88
N GLN A 180 -8.21 5.01 -19.31
CA GLN A 180 -9.58 5.21 -18.84
C GLN A 180 -9.61 6.09 -17.58
N MET A 181 -8.68 5.88 -16.66
CA MET A 181 -8.48 6.73 -15.48
C MET A 181 -8.00 8.14 -15.86
N TYR A 182 -7.06 8.24 -16.81
CA TYR A 182 -6.40 9.50 -17.20
C TYR A 182 -6.29 9.64 -18.73
N PRO A 183 -7.37 10.05 -19.44
CA PRO A 183 -7.36 10.16 -20.90
C PRO A 183 -6.35 11.18 -21.46
N ASN A 184 -6.00 12.20 -20.66
CA ASN A 184 -5.03 13.23 -21.01
C ASN A 184 -3.58 12.88 -20.62
N THR A 185 -3.32 11.63 -20.23
CA THR A 185 -1.97 11.18 -19.84
C THR A 185 -0.95 11.31 -20.97
N THR A 186 0.32 11.41 -20.61
CA THR A 186 1.44 11.28 -21.54
C THR A 186 2.28 10.05 -21.22
N VAL A 187 2.94 9.48 -22.22
CA VAL A 187 3.69 8.22 -22.09
C VAL A 187 5.14 8.43 -22.48
N VAL A 188 6.07 7.82 -21.73
CA VAL A 188 7.50 7.83 -22.05
C VAL A 188 7.72 7.40 -23.51
N LYS A 189 8.41 8.24 -24.29
CA LYS A 189 8.75 7.99 -25.69
C LYS A 189 9.99 7.10 -25.80
N ILE A 190 9.86 5.98 -26.50
CA ILE A 190 10.99 5.10 -26.81
C ILE A 190 12.12 5.85 -27.52
N GLY A 191 13.37 5.49 -27.21
CA GLY A 191 14.55 6.07 -27.83
C GLY A 191 14.96 7.47 -27.33
N THR A 192 14.37 7.95 -26.22
CA THR A 192 14.73 9.24 -25.60
C THR A 192 15.25 9.07 -24.17
N GLY A 193 16.02 10.03 -23.66
CA GLY A 193 16.72 9.92 -22.37
C GLY A 193 17.98 9.03 -22.40
N TRP A 194 18.59 8.89 -23.58
CA TRP A 194 19.72 8.01 -23.88
C TRP A 194 21.06 8.75 -23.99
N GLU A 195 21.09 10.07 -23.79
CA GLU A 195 22.19 10.97 -24.14
C GLU A 195 23.55 10.48 -23.60
N ARG A 196 23.55 9.86 -22.42
CA ARG A 196 24.73 9.30 -21.76
C ARG A 196 25.37 8.11 -22.49
N TYR A 197 24.62 7.40 -23.33
CA TYR A 197 25.01 6.10 -23.89
C TYR A 197 25.21 6.13 -25.42
N LEU A 198 24.91 7.25 -26.07
CA LEU A 198 24.91 7.36 -27.54
C LEU A 198 26.31 7.17 -28.17
N SER A 199 27.39 7.35 -27.41
CA SER A 199 28.75 7.05 -27.87
C SER A 199 29.02 5.55 -28.00
N ASP A 200 28.35 4.74 -27.17
CA ASP A 200 28.67 3.33 -26.98
C ASP A 200 27.71 2.42 -27.75
N ARG A 201 26.42 2.81 -27.81
CA ARG A 201 25.38 2.05 -28.51
C ARG A 201 24.18 2.92 -28.91
N PRO A 202 23.44 2.54 -29.96
CA PRO A 202 22.16 3.18 -30.26
C PRO A 202 21.09 2.78 -29.22
N PRO A 203 20.01 3.58 -29.10
CA PRO A 203 18.84 3.20 -28.33
C PRO A 203 18.20 1.89 -28.81
N TYR A 204 17.49 1.21 -27.90
CA TYR A 204 16.70 0.03 -28.26
C TYR A 204 15.61 0.37 -29.27
N ASN A 205 15.37 -0.54 -30.21
CA ASN A 205 14.31 -0.40 -31.19
C ASN A 205 12.96 -0.93 -30.67
N MET A 206 11.89 -0.61 -31.40
CA MET A 206 10.52 -1.02 -31.11
C MET A 206 10.38 -2.53 -30.84
N VAL A 207 10.99 -3.37 -31.67
CA VAL A 207 10.88 -4.84 -31.57
C VAL A 207 11.51 -5.35 -30.27
N GLN A 208 12.58 -4.71 -29.81
CA GLN A 208 13.17 -5.04 -28.51
C GLN A 208 12.21 -4.70 -27.39
N TYR A 209 11.69 -3.46 -27.35
CA TYR A 209 10.75 -3.05 -26.30
C TYR A 209 9.49 -3.90 -26.26
N MET A 210 8.94 -4.33 -27.40
CA MET A 210 7.75 -5.20 -27.45
C MET A 210 8.02 -6.65 -27.02
N ARG A 211 9.25 -7.01 -26.64
CA ARG A 211 9.61 -8.36 -26.23
C ARG A 211 10.15 -8.37 -24.82
N TYR A 212 9.55 -9.20 -23.97
CA TYR A 212 10.08 -9.48 -22.64
C TYR A 212 11.49 -10.14 -22.74
N PRO A 213 12.51 -9.64 -22.00
CA PRO A 213 13.90 -10.05 -22.20
C PRO A 213 14.20 -11.49 -21.75
N TYR A 214 13.40 -12.05 -20.83
CA TYR A 214 13.64 -13.38 -20.27
C TYR A 214 12.66 -14.43 -20.81
N VAL A 215 12.66 -14.59 -22.13
CA VAL A 215 11.95 -15.68 -22.82
C VAL A 215 12.96 -16.69 -23.36
N SER A 216 12.86 -17.93 -22.89
CA SER A 216 13.68 -19.05 -23.34
C SER A 216 12.90 -19.94 -24.31
N SER A 217 13.58 -20.45 -25.35
CA SER A 217 12.97 -21.42 -26.27
C SER A 217 12.68 -22.77 -25.60
N SER A 218 13.41 -23.13 -24.53
CA SER A 218 13.24 -24.39 -23.80
C SER A 218 12.42 -24.25 -22.52
N LEU A 219 12.39 -23.06 -21.90
CA LEU A 219 11.74 -22.84 -20.61
C LEU A 219 10.52 -21.90 -20.68
N GLY A 220 10.26 -21.29 -21.84
CA GLY A 220 9.13 -20.37 -22.04
C GLY A 220 9.37 -18.96 -21.48
N ASP A 221 8.27 -18.25 -21.22
CA ASP A 221 8.28 -16.94 -20.58
C ASP A 221 8.58 -17.09 -19.08
N TYR A 222 9.68 -16.48 -18.63
CA TYR A 222 10.11 -16.55 -17.24
C TYR A 222 9.02 -16.12 -16.25
N ARG A 223 8.14 -15.18 -16.62
CA ARG A 223 7.07 -14.70 -15.72
C ARG A 223 6.02 -15.76 -15.40
N GLN A 224 5.81 -16.69 -16.32
CA GLN A 224 4.72 -17.67 -16.25
C GLN A 224 5.16 -19.01 -15.64
N SER A 225 6.47 -19.26 -15.52
CA SER A 225 7.00 -20.54 -15.02
C SER A 225 7.37 -20.45 -13.54
N HIS A 226 6.74 -21.26 -12.69
CA HIS A 226 7.10 -21.37 -11.27
C HIS A 226 8.27 -22.35 -11.01
N GLU A 227 8.75 -23.03 -12.04
CA GLU A 227 9.71 -24.15 -11.94
C GLU A 227 11.17 -23.70 -11.79
N TYR A 228 11.49 -22.45 -12.15
CA TYR A 228 12.88 -21.98 -12.10
C TYR A 228 13.03 -20.48 -11.83
N LEU A 229 14.15 -20.15 -11.21
CA LEU A 229 14.66 -18.79 -11.04
C LEU A 229 16.01 -18.67 -11.76
N ILE A 230 16.25 -17.59 -12.50
CA ILE A 230 17.54 -17.35 -13.18
C ILE A 230 18.65 -17.17 -12.15
N PHE A 231 18.33 -16.47 -11.05
CA PHE A 231 19.17 -16.34 -9.87
C PHE A 231 18.37 -16.80 -8.66
N LEU A 232 18.99 -17.57 -7.76
CA LEU A 232 18.35 -17.98 -6.52
C LEU A 232 18.52 -16.90 -5.43
N PRO A 233 17.55 -16.74 -4.51
CA PRO A 233 17.69 -15.83 -3.38
C PRO A 233 18.93 -16.12 -2.54
N SER A 234 19.85 -15.16 -2.53
CA SER A 234 21.14 -15.25 -1.84
C SER A 234 21.02 -15.19 -0.32
N THR A 235 20.05 -14.44 0.22
CA THR A 235 19.90 -14.20 1.67
C THR A 235 19.25 -15.38 2.39
N THR A 236 18.59 -16.26 1.64
CA THR A 236 17.98 -17.49 2.14
C THR A 236 18.73 -18.73 1.66
N ASN A 237 19.94 -18.59 1.07
CA ASN A 237 20.69 -19.70 0.47
C ASN A 237 19.86 -20.55 -0.52
N GLY A 238 18.95 -19.91 -1.25
CA GLY A 238 18.06 -20.55 -2.21
C GLY A 238 16.82 -21.21 -1.61
N PHE A 239 16.63 -21.18 -0.28
CA PHE A 239 15.36 -21.64 0.31
C PHE A 239 14.23 -20.67 -0.07
N LEU A 240 13.13 -21.24 -0.58
CA LEU A 240 11.96 -20.49 -1.02
C LEU A 240 10.80 -20.73 -0.04
N ASP A 241 10.11 -19.66 0.33
CA ASP A 241 8.89 -19.73 1.13
C ASP A 241 7.79 -20.47 0.35
N GLN A 242 7.11 -21.41 1.02
CA GLN A 242 6.13 -22.32 0.41
C GLN A 242 4.66 -21.91 0.64
N ARG A 243 4.39 -20.73 1.25
CA ARG A 243 3.03 -20.23 1.46
C ARG A 243 2.30 -19.95 0.14
N HIS A 244 3.04 -19.56 -0.90
CA HIS A 244 2.53 -19.31 -2.25
C HIS A 244 3.47 -19.91 -3.31
N GLN A 245 3.01 -20.01 -4.56
CA GLN A 245 3.89 -20.41 -5.64
C GLN A 245 4.96 -19.35 -5.87
N VAL A 246 6.12 -19.78 -6.37
CA VAL A 246 7.35 -18.98 -6.47
C VAL A 246 7.10 -17.59 -7.08
N LYS A 247 6.23 -17.48 -8.08
CA LYS A 247 5.99 -16.24 -8.85
C LYS A 247 4.56 -15.74 -8.76
N ASP A 248 3.79 -16.21 -7.77
CA ASP A 248 2.52 -15.57 -7.46
C ASP A 248 2.76 -14.08 -7.20
N MET A 249 1.96 -13.22 -7.81
CA MET A 249 2.07 -11.78 -7.60
C MET A 249 1.38 -11.42 -6.28
N VAL A 250 2.03 -10.56 -5.50
CA VAL A 250 1.46 -9.94 -4.31
C VAL A 250 1.60 -8.43 -4.42
N VAL A 251 0.62 -7.68 -3.89
CA VAL A 251 0.90 -6.29 -3.46
C VAL A 251 1.42 -6.39 -2.04
N GLY A 252 2.57 -5.79 -1.80
CA GLY A 252 3.23 -5.80 -0.51
C GLY A 252 3.30 -4.41 0.09
N LEU A 253 3.06 -4.34 1.39
CA LEU A 253 3.06 -3.14 2.20
C LEU A 253 4.16 -3.20 3.25
N CYS A 254 4.85 -2.08 3.45
CA CYS A 254 5.80 -1.88 4.54
C CYS A 254 5.43 -0.59 5.28
N HIS A 255 4.81 -0.71 6.45
CA HIS A 255 4.26 0.43 7.18
C HIS A 255 4.53 0.31 8.68
N ASN A 256 5.11 1.34 9.29
CA ASN A 256 5.29 1.47 10.74
C ASN A 256 5.98 0.34 11.52
N GLY A 257 6.80 -0.51 10.90
CA GLY A 257 7.29 -1.74 11.56
C GLY A 257 6.87 -2.99 10.84
N GLU A 258 5.69 -2.93 10.24
CA GLU A 258 4.94 -4.08 9.82
C GLU A 258 5.09 -4.32 8.32
N THR A 259 5.02 -5.61 7.95
CA THR A 259 5.02 -6.03 6.56
C THR A 259 3.86 -6.97 6.31
N LYS A 260 3.09 -6.69 5.26
CA LYS A 260 1.91 -7.48 4.90
C LYS A 260 1.83 -7.64 3.40
N ALA A 261 1.45 -8.84 2.96
CA ALA A 261 1.29 -9.18 1.55
C ALA A 261 -0.14 -9.62 1.25
N TYR A 262 -0.67 -9.14 0.12
CA TYR A 262 -1.98 -9.49 -0.40
C TYR A 262 -1.80 -10.20 -1.74
N PRO A 263 -1.96 -11.54 -1.79
CA PRO A 263 -1.75 -12.32 -2.99
C PRO A 263 -2.87 -12.13 -4.02
N PHE A 264 -2.49 -11.81 -5.26
CA PHE A 264 -3.44 -11.53 -6.34
C PHE A 264 -4.30 -12.75 -6.68
N ASN A 265 -3.75 -13.96 -6.53
CA ASN A 265 -4.45 -15.20 -6.82
C ASN A 265 -5.48 -15.61 -5.74
N THR A 266 -5.48 -14.93 -4.60
CA THR A 266 -6.42 -15.19 -3.52
C THR A 266 -7.42 -14.06 -3.27
N MET A 267 -7.12 -12.85 -3.74
CA MET A 267 -8.09 -11.74 -3.75
C MET A 267 -9.16 -12.00 -4.82
N LEU A 268 -10.42 -11.81 -4.45
CA LEU A 268 -11.54 -11.88 -5.40
C LEU A 268 -11.51 -10.66 -6.33
N ASP A 269 -12.01 -10.82 -7.55
CA ASP A 269 -12.21 -9.68 -8.44
C ASP A 269 -13.20 -8.68 -7.82
N GLY A 270 -12.84 -7.40 -7.82
CA GLY A 270 -13.58 -6.35 -7.13
C GLY A 270 -13.44 -6.32 -5.60
N ALA A 271 -12.45 -7.03 -5.03
CA ALA A 271 -12.28 -7.08 -3.58
C ALA A 271 -12.05 -5.69 -2.96
N VAL A 272 -12.70 -5.45 -1.83
CA VAL A 272 -12.56 -4.27 -0.96
C VAL A 272 -12.25 -4.78 0.44
N ILE A 273 -10.98 -4.72 0.83
CA ILE A 273 -10.44 -5.40 2.01
C ILE A 273 -10.13 -4.37 3.08
N ASN A 274 -10.89 -4.37 4.17
CA ASN A 274 -10.63 -3.56 5.36
C ASN A 274 -9.67 -4.30 6.27
N ASP A 275 -8.49 -3.75 6.47
CA ASP A 275 -7.44 -4.48 7.16
C ASP A 275 -6.56 -3.56 8.00
N PHE A 276 -6.15 -4.05 9.14
CA PHE A 276 -5.18 -3.36 9.98
C PHE A 276 -3.77 -3.78 9.57
N VAL A 277 -2.94 -2.78 9.28
CA VAL A 277 -1.50 -2.95 9.14
C VAL A 277 -0.87 -2.26 10.34
N GLY A 278 -0.53 -3.05 11.37
CA GLY A 278 -0.16 -2.54 12.67
C GLY A 278 -1.36 -1.94 13.40
N ASN A 279 -1.39 -0.62 13.56
CA ASN A 279 -2.49 0.10 14.22
C ASN A 279 -3.34 0.94 13.27
N ASP A 280 -2.96 1.01 12.00
CA ASP A 280 -3.62 1.86 11.02
C ASP A 280 -4.59 1.01 10.20
N LEU A 281 -5.86 1.45 10.17
CA LEU A 281 -6.89 0.85 9.34
C LEU A 281 -6.67 1.29 7.89
N MET A 282 -6.60 0.32 7.00
CA MET A 282 -6.42 0.53 5.58
C MET A 282 -7.52 -0.18 4.79
N VAL A 283 -7.74 0.29 3.57
CA VAL A 283 -8.59 -0.39 2.59
C VAL A 283 -7.75 -0.74 1.37
N THR A 284 -7.66 -2.03 1.06
CA THR A 284 -7.03 -2.53 -0.17
C THR A 284 -8.11 -2.90 -1.18
N VAL A 285 -8.08 -2.26 -2.34
CA VAL A 285 -9.01 -2.51 -3.45
C VAL A 285 -8.30 -3.23 -4.59
N PHE A 286 -8.96 -4.22 -5.19
CA PHE A 286 -8.37 -5.06 -6.23
C PHE A 286 -9.30 -5.24 -7.43
N ASP A 287 -8.74 -5.03 -8.63
CA ASP A 287 -9.36 -5.34 -9.92
C ASP A 287 -8.47 -6.36 -10.65
N ALA A 288 -9.01 -7.57 -10.87
CA ALA A 288 -8.23 -8.68 -11.41
C ALA A 288 -7.91 -8.49 -12.90
N ASP A 289 -8.85 -7.90 -13.66
CA ASP A 289 -8.73 -7.71 -15.11
C ASP A 289 -7.61 -6.73 -15.47
N SER A 290 -7.55 -5.57 -14.81
CA SER A 290 -6.45 -4.62 -14.97
C SER A 290 -5.24 -4.91 -14.09
N ARG A 291 -5.34 -5.92 -13.20
CA ARG A 291 -4.32 -6.27 -12.19
C ARG A 291 -3.94 -5.08 -11.31
N THR A 292 -4.93 -4.27 -10.97
CA THR A 292 -4.75 -3.07 -10.15
C THR A 292 -5.02 -3.41 -8.70
N ALA A 293 -4.02 -3.22 -7.83
CA ALA A 293 -4.17 -3.31 -6.39
C ALA A 293 -3.73 -1.99 -5.77
N LEU A 294 -4.62 -1.31 -5.06
CA LEU A 294 -4.35 -0.01 -4.44
C LEU A 294 -4.77 -0.06 -2.96
N THR A 295 -3.92 0.47 -2.10
CA THR A 295 -4.18 0.54 -0.65
C THR A 295 -4.27 1.99 -0.22
N TYR A 296 -5.24 2.29 0.63
CA TYR A 296 -5.47 3.63 1.17
C TYR A 296 -5.56 3.60 2.68
N PHE A 297 -5.16 4.69 3.34
CA PHE A 297 -5.54 4.93 4.72
C PHE A 297 -7.05 5.15 4.78
N SER A 298 -7.72 4.44 5.67
CA SER A 298 -9.17 4.51 5.84
C SER A 298 -9.57 5.63 6.80
N GLU A 299 -8.94 6.81 6.68
CA GLU A 299 -9.23 7.97 7.51
C GLU A 299 -9.42 9.22 6.65
N ILE A 300 -10.47 9.97 6.94
CA ILE A 300 -10.70 11.32 6.40
C ILE A 300 -11.03 12.26 7.57
N ASP A 301 -10.27 13.34 7.71
CA ASP A 301 -10.47 14.36 8.75
C ASP A 301 -10.60 13.82 10.18
N GLY A 302 -9.83 12.77 10.53
CA GLY A 302 -9.90 12.14 11.86
C GLY A 302 -11.05 11.13 12.03
N GLN A 303 -11.86 10.91 10.99
CA GLN A 303 -12.90 9.89 10.98
C GLN A 303 -12.39 8.64 10.25
N LEU A 304 -12.33 7.53 10.97
CA LEU A 304 -12.10 6.21 10.37
C LEU A 304 -13.34 5.77 9.58
N LEU A 305 -13.09 5.17 8.43
CA LEU A 305 -14.11 4.68 7.50
C LEU A 305 -13.94 3.17 7.29
N SER A 306 -15.05 2.46 7.17
CA SER A 306 -15.09 1.04 6.83
C SER A 306 -15.85 0.88 5.53
N PHE A 307 -15.34 0.08 4.61
CA PHE A 307 -15.82 0.05 3.24
C PHE A 307 -16.39 -1.31 2.84
N TYR A 308 -17.37 -1.31 1.96
CA TYR A 308 -17.89 -2.51 1.32
C TYR A 308 -18.02 -2.28 -0.18
N VAL A 309 -17.87 -3.35 -0.96
CA VAL A 309 -18.01 -3.27 -2.41
C VAL A 309 -19.47 -2.97 -2.79
N VAL A 310 -19.66 -2.17 -3.83
CA VAL A 310 -20.97 -1.91 -4.42
C VAL A 310 -20.89 -2.06 -5.93
N GLU A 311 -22.03 -2.35 -6.56
CA GLU A 311 -22.10 -2.37 -8.03
C GLU A 311 -21.61 -1.03 -8.60
N PRO A 312 -20.64 -1.05 -9.54
CA PRO A 312 -20.11 0.16 -10.14
C PRO A 312 -21.18 0.89 -10.97
N GLU A 313 -21.35 2.18 -10.71
CA GLU A 313 -22.21 3.05 -11.51
C GLU A 313 -21.38 3.92 -12.48
N GLY A 314 -20.11 4.17 -12.15
CA GLY A 314 -19.18 4.95 -12.94
C GLY A 314 -18.45 4.16 -14.03
N LEU A 315 -17.39 4.78 -14.54
CA LEU A 315 -16.56 4.19 -15.59
C LEU A 315 -15.51 3.21 -15.06
N LEU A 316 -15.16 3.26 -13.78
CA LEU A 316 -14.08 2.43 -13.21
C LEU A 316 -14.65 1.10 -12.68
N PRO A 317 -13.87 0.01 -12.70
CA PRO A 317 -14.39 -1.34 -12.50
C PRO A 317 -14.74 -1.66 -11.05
N VAL A 318 -14.18 -0.91 -10.09
CA VAL A 318 -14.41 -1.11 -8.66
C VAL A 318 -14.89 0.20 -8.06
N GLU A 319 -16.07 0.14 -7.46
CA GLU A 319 -16.61 1.17 -6.58
C GLU A 319 -16.96 0.54 -5.23
N PHE A 320 -16.84 1.34 -4.19
CA PHE A 320 -17.06 0.91 -2.83
C PHE A 320 -17.74 2.03 -2.04
N MET A 321 -18.44 1.67 -0.97
CA MET A 321 -19.17 2.62 -0.15
C MET A 321 -18.68 2.54 1.29
N ASP A 322 -18.49 3.68 1.94
CA ASP A 322 -18.23 3.68 3.37
C ASP A 322 -19.51 3.49 4.17
N ILE A 323 -19.42 2.80 5.30
CA ILE A 323 -20.56 2.49 6.17
C ILE A 323 -21.05 3.75 6.89
N GLU A 324 -20.12 4.61 7.29
CA GLU A 324 -20.32 5.69 8.25
C GLU A 324 -21.09 6.88 7.66
N THR A 325 -20.78 7.26 6.43
CA THR A 325 -21.36 8.41 5.71
C THR A 325 -22.18 8.00 4.50
N ARG A 326 -22.04 6.74 4.04
CA ARG A 326 -22.64 6.25 2.79
C ARG A 326 -22.18 7.07 1.58
N SER A 327 -20.92 7.49 1.57
CA SER A 327 -20.31 8.07 0.38
C SER A 327 -19.80 6.94 -0.52
N ARG A 328 -19.96 7.12 -1.83
CA ARG A 328 -19.49 6.19 -2.85
C ARG A 328 -18.12 6.64 -3.32
N TRP A 329 -17.22 5.68 -3.46
CA TRP A 329 -15.81 5.86 -3.78
C TRP A 329 -15.44 5.03 -5.00
N ASN A 330 -14.55 5.55 -5.84
CA ASN A 330 -13.99 4.80 -6.96
C ASN A 330 -12.64 4.16 -6.57
N ILE A 331 -12.12 3.27 -7.42
CA ILE A 331 -10.83 2.57 -7.20
C ILE A 331 -9.63 3.51 -6.96
N LEU A 332 -9.70 4.79 -7.38
CA LEU A 332 -8.67 5.80 -7.14
C LEU A 332 -8.77 6.45 -5.74
N GLY A 333 -9.66 5.95 -4.90
CA GLY A 333 -9.91 6.46 -3.55
C GLY A 333 -10.62 7.81 -3.56
N GLU A 334 -11.31 8.17 -4.65
CA GLU A 334 -12.04 9.44 -4.76
C GLU A 334 -13.52 9.21 -4.49
N ALA A 335 -14.09 10.01 -3.59
CA ALA A 335 -15.52 10.01 -3.33
C ALA A 335 -16.26 10.66 -4.50
N VAL A 336 -17.03 9.85 -5.24
CA VAL A 336 -17.76 10.24 -6.45
C VAL A 336 -19.22 10.62 -6.16
N ALA A 337 -19.75 10.28 -4.99
CA ALA A 337 -21.09 10.69 -4.56
C ALA A 337 -21.22 10.62 -3.03
N GLY A 338 -22.23 11.30 -2.48
CA GLY A 338 -22.57 11.27 -1.06
C GLY A 338 -21.92 12.39 -0.24
N PRO A 339 -22.01 12.35 1.10
CA PRO A 339 -21.55 13.45 1.95
C PRO A 339 -20.08 13.83 1.83
N LEU A 340 -19.21 12.88 1.42
CA LEU A 340 -17.79 13.10 1.22
C LEU A 340 -17.41 13.34 -0.25
N GLU A 341 -18.37 13.60 -1.15
CA GLU A 341 -18.08 13.86 -2.58
C GLU A 341 -16.94 14.88 -2.79
N GLY A 342 -16.00 14.53 -3.67
CA GLY A 342 -14.82 15.34 -3.97
C GLY A 342 -13.65 15.17 -2.99
N ARG A 343 -13.82 14.39 -1.92
CA ARG A 343 -12.73 13.98 -1.03
C ARG A 343 -11.95 12.82 -1.64
N LYS A 344 -10.70 12.66 -1.19
CA LYS A 344 -9.79 11.62 -1.67
C LYS A 344 -9.05 11.00 -0.50
N LEU A 345 -9.02 9.67 -0.46
CA LEU A 345 -8.23 8.90 0.50
C LEU A 345 -6.73 9.06 0.18
N GLU A 346 -5.92 9.10 1.23
CA GLU A 346 -4.47 9.09 1.07
C GLU A 346 -4.01 7.68 0.69
N GLN A 347 -3.34 7.56 -0.45
CA GLN A 347 -2.81 6.29 -0.93
C GLN A 347 -1.56 5.89 -0.12
N VAL A 348 -1.54 4.65 0.37
CA VAL A 348 -0.38 4.08 1.06
C VAL A 348 0.65 3.66 0.01
N PRO A 349 1.92 4.06 0.13
CA PRO A 349 2.99 3.52 -0.70
C PRO A 349 3.10 1.99 -0.55
N ALA A 350 2.83 1.29 -1.64
CA ALA A 350 2.90 -0.16 -1.75
C ALA A 350 3.48 -0.53 -3.13
N TYR A 351 3.92 -1.77 -3.29
CA TYR A 351 4.43 -2.22 -4.59
C TYR A 351 4.17 -3.70 -4.83
N ASN A 352 4.05 -4.04 -6.11
CA ASN A 352 3.87 -5.43 -6.52
C ASN A 352 5.21 -6.18 -6.54
N ALA A 353 5.16 -7.46 -6.23
CA ALA A 353 6.32 -8.34 -6.29
C ALA A 353 5.89 -9.78 -6.55
N MET A 354 6.74 -10.54 -7.24
CA MET A 354 6.66 -12.00 -7.21
C MET A 354 6.96 -12.51 -5.79
N TRP A 355 6.23 -13.53 -5.33
CA TRP A 355 6.28 -14.02 -3.96
C TRP A 355 7.69 -14.38 -3.48
N PHE A 356 8.50 -15.06 -4.31
CA PHE A 356 9.87 -15.41 -3.94
C PHE A 356 10.73 -14.17 -3.64
N ALA A 357 10.49 -13.07 -4.35
CA ALA A 357 11.22 -11.82 -4.14
C ALA A 357 10.74 -11.20 -2.83
N TRP A 358 9.43 -10.99 -2.66
CA TRP A 358 8.85 -10.41 -1.44
C TRP A 358 9.27 -11.17 -0.18
N SER A 359 8.99 -12.46 -0.10
CA SER A 359 9.29 -13.31 1.06
C SER A 359 10.78 -13.45 1.36
N SER A 360 11.66 -13.29 0.36
CA SER A 360 13.11 -13.32 0.59
C SER A 360 13.61 -12.08 1.34
N TYR A 361 12.94 -10.94 1.20
CA TYR A 361 13.24 -9.70 1.94
C TYR A 361 12.42 -9.59 3.23
N TRP A 362 11.20 -10.14 3.23
CA TRP A 362 10.25 -10.04 4.34
C TRP A 362 9.76 -11.44 4.75
N PRO A 363 10.62 -12.29 5.33
CA PRO A 363 10.25 -13.68 5.64
C PRO A 363 9.12 -13.78 6.68
N ASP A 364 9.08 -12.84 7.62
CA ASP A 364 8.08 -12.77 8.68
C ASP A 364 6.83 -11.94 8.27
N THR A 365 6.72 -11.57 6.98
CA THR A 365 5.55 -10.84 6.46
C THR A 365 4.26 -11.57 6.84
N GLU A 366 3.29 -10.81 7.32
CA GLU A 366 1.92 -11.28 7.40
C GLU A 366 1.41 -11.49 5.97
N VAL A 367 0.55 -12.48 5.79
CA VAL A 367 -0.11 -12.77 4.52
C VAL A 367 -1.60 -12.67 4.80
N TRP A 368 -2.28 -11.82 4.04
CA TRP A 368 -3.73 -11.67 4.15
C TRP A 368 -4.43 -13.01 3.93
N VAL A 369 -5.41 -13.32 4.79
CA VAL A 369 -6.19 -14.56 4.72
C VAL A 369 -7.47 -14.31 3.93
N PRO A 370 -7.80 -15.14 2.93
CA PRO A 370 -8.96 -14.92 2.09
C PRO A 370 -10.27 -14.82 2.87
N GLY A 371 -10.99 -13.72 2.64
CA GLY A 371 -12.27 -13.40 3.29
C GLY A 371 -12.15 -12.54 4.55
N GLU A 372 -10.95 -12.38 5.14
CA GLU A 372 -10.76 -11.44 6.24
C GLU A 372 -10.90 -10.00 5.74
N GLY A 373 -11.61 -9.16 6.50
CA GLY A 373 -11.78 -7.74 6.16
C GLY A 373 -12.79 -7.44 5.04
N ILE A 374 -13.40 -8.47 4.45
CA ILE A 374 -14.50 -8.32 3.49
C ILE A 374 -15.79 -8.08 4.25
N ILE A 375 -16.54 -7.05 3.84
CA ILE A 375 -17.85 -6.70 4.40
C ILE A 375 -18.88 -6.87 3.29
N GLU A 376 -19.88 -7.71 3.52
CA GLU A 376 -21.02 -7.86 2.63
C GLU A 376 -22.10 -6.84 2.97
N GLU A 377 -22.81 -6.31 1.97
CA GLU A 377 -23.85 -5.30 2.19
C GLU A 377 -24.96 -5.81 3.14
N ASP A 378 -25.29 -7.09 3.05
CA ASP A 378 -26.30 -7.76 3.89
C ASP A 378 -25.91 -7.82 5.39
N ASP A 379 -24.61 -7.74 5.70
CA ASP A 379 -24.09 -7.76 7.07
C ASP A 379 -24.10 -6.35 7.72
N ILE A 380 -24.39 -5.31 6.94
CA ILE A 380 -24.44 -3.93 7.43
C ILE A 380 -25.79 -3.70 8.11
N PRO A 381 -25.81 -3.26 9.39
CA PRO A 381 -27.05 -2.92 10.06
C PRO A 381 -27.85 -1.91 9.23
N GLN A 382 -29.09 -2.27 8.89
CA GLN A 382 -30.03 -1.35 8.26
C GLN A 382 -30.29 -0.19 9.23
N ILE A 383 -29.72 0.98 8.95
CA ILE A 383 -29.98 2.20 9.71
C ILE A 383 -31.39 2.68 9.33
N THR A 384 -32.41 2.15 9.98
CA THR A 384 -33.76 2.71 9.91
C THR A 384 -33.84 3.98 10.76
N ALA A 385 -33.25 5.07 10.28
CA ALA A 385 -33.64 6.47 10.49
C ALA A 385 -32.53 7.39 9.96
N VAL A 386 -32.87 8.19 8.95
CA VAL A 386 -32.04 9.29 8.46
C VAL A 386 -32.14 10.45 9.45
N GLU A 387 -31.10 10.72 10.23
CA GLU A 387 -30.83 12.08 10.71
C GLU A 387 -29.32 12.38 10.62
N GLN A 388 -29.02 13.31 9.70
CA GLN A 388 -27.79 14.07 9.46
C GLN A 388 -26.72 14.01 10.56
N MET A 389 -25.62 13.31 10.29
CA MET A 389 -24.35 13.46 11.00
C MET A 389 -23.54 14.54 10.32
N PHE A 390 -23.34 15.70 10.95
CA PHE A 390 -22.12 16.50 10.98
C PHE A 390 -22.39 17.63 12.01
N ASP A 391 -21.57 17.68 13.08
CA ASP A 391 -21.76 18.42 14.34
C ASP A 391 -22.91 17.95 15.25
N ALA A 392 -22.66 16.87 16.00
CA ALA A 392 -23.47 16.55 17.17
C ALA A 392 -22.57 16.31 18.39
N THR A 393 -22.54 17.28 19.31
CA THR A 393 -22.40 16.93 20.73
C THR A 393 -23.42 15.82 21.00
N PRO A 394 -22.99 14.63 21.49
CA PRO A 394 -23.92 13.53 21.70
C PRO A 394 -25.09 14.00 22.55
N LYS A 395 -26.32 13.82 22.05
CA LYS A 395 -27.53 14.27 22.77
C LYS A 395 -27.92 13.30 23.88
N GLY A 396 -27.31 12.12 23.93
CA GLY A 396 -27.56 11.09 24.92
C GLY A 396 -26.43 10.07 24.98
N PHE A 397 -26.54 9.14 25.93
CA PHE A 397 -25.65 8.00 26.01
C PHE A 397 -26.07 6.94 24.99
N ALA A 398 -25.12 6.37 24.27
CA ALA A 398 -25.37 5.20 23.44
C ALA A 398 -24.17 4.26 23.44
N LEU A 399 -24.43 2.96 23.58
CA LEU A 399 -23.50 1.89 23.28
C LEU A 399 -23.98 1.21 21.99
N GLN A 400 -23.16 1.19 20.95
CA GLN A 400 -23.49 0.58 19.66
C GLN A 400 -23.13 -0.90 19.63
N GLN A 401 -23.72 -1.62 18.66
CA GLN A 401 -23.35 -2.99 18.41
C GLN A 401 -21.89 -3.04 17.94
N ASN A 402 -21.10 -3.96 18.48
CA ASN A 402 -19.73 -4.15 18.05
C ASN A 402 -19.70 -4.63 16.60
N PHE A 403 -18.69 -4.19 15.85
CA PHE A 403 -18.51 -4.57 14.46
C PHE A 403 -17.04 -4.89 14.17
N PRO A 404 -16.74 -6.01 13.47
CA PRO A 404 -17.68 -7.06 13.05
C PRO A 404 -18.27 -7.85 14.24
N ASN A 405 -19.39 -8.55 14.04
CA ASN A 405 -19.99 -9.48 14.99
C ASN A 405 -20.81 -10.58 14.27
N PRO A 406 -20.41 -11.87 14.27
CA PRO A 406 -19.27 -12.42 14.98
C PRO A 406 -17.92 -11.90 14.47
N PHE A 407 -16.87 -12.00 15.28
CA PHE A 407 -15.55 -11.47 14.91
C PHE A 407 -14.42 -12.48 15.14
N ASN A 408 -13.37 -12.34 14.34
CA ASN A 408 -12.11 -13.07 14.45
C ASN A 408 -10.97 -12.23 13.83
N PRO A 409 -9.86 -11.94 14.53
CA PRO A 409 -9.67 -12.04 15.97
C PRO A 409 -10.17 -10.80 16.73
N GLU A 410 -10.56 -9.72 16.04
CA GLU A 410 -10.84 -8.42 16.67
C GLU A 410 -12.16 -7.76 16.24
N THR A 411 -12.66 -6.87 17.10
CA THR A 411 -13.89 -6.10 16.89
C THR A 411 -13.75 -4.70 17.47
N GLN A 412 -14.62 -3.79 17.04
CA GLN A 412 -14.71 -2.42 17.53
C GLN A 412 -16.03 -2.19 18.24
N ILE A 413 -16.00 -1.41 19.33
CA ILE A 413 -17.16 -1.04 20.14
C ILE A 413 -17.27 0.48 20.13
N GLN A 414 -18.30 1.01 19.46
CA GLN A 414 -18.57 2.44 19.44
C GLN A 414 -19.51 2.84 20.59
N TYR A 415 -19.24 3.98 21.23
CA TYR A 415 -20.12 4.57 22.22
C TYR A 415 -20.08 6.09 22.27
N GLU A 416 -21.13 6.69 22.83
CA GLU A 416 -21.35 8.13 22.87
C GLU A 416 -21.55 8.62 24.30
N LEU A 417 -20.89 9.72 24.65
CA LEU A 417 -20.96 10.36 25.95
C LEU A 417 -21.46 11.81 25.79
N PRO A 418 -22.62 12.17 26.37
CA PRO A 418 -23.15 13.53 26.32
C PRO A 418 -22.51 14.48 27.34
N VAL A 419 -21.76 13.94 28.32
CA VAL A 419 -21.13 14.70 29.41
C VAL A 419 -19.78 14.10 29.76
N ASP A 420 -18.86 14.93 30.23
CA ASP A 420 -17.58 14.50 30.80
C ASP A 420 -17.81 13.62 32.05
N GLY A 421 -17.00 12.58 32.23
CA GLY A 421 -17.03 11.82 33.48
C GLY A 421 -16.21 10.53 33.49
N GLN A 422 -16.31 9.81 34.62
CA GLN A 422 -15.68 8.50 34.78
C GLN A 422 -16.45 7.45 33.96
N VAL A 423 -15.74 6.75 33.08
CA VAL A 423 -16.25 5.72 32.18
C VAL A 423 -15.60 4.38 32.48
N GLN A 424 -16.39 3.31 32.39
CA GLN A 424 -15.92 1.93 32.41
C GLN A 424 -16.51 1.18 31.22
N LEU A 425 -15.66 0.61 30.37
CA LEU A 425 -16.05 -0.31 29.31
C LEU A 425 -15.39 -1.67 29.55
N ASN A 426 -16.21 -2.65 29.90
CA ASN A 426 -15.75 -3.97 30.33
C ASN A 426 -16.36 -5.08 29.46
N VAL A 427 -15.60 -6.14 29.23
CA VAL A 427 -16.04 -7.37 28.57
C VAL A 427 -16.23 -8.48 29.59
N TYR A 428 -17.28 -9.28 29.43
CA TYR A 428 -17.70 -10.37 30.30
C TYR A 428 -17.94 -11.65 29.50
N ASN A 429 -17.66 -12.80 30.10
CA ASN A 429 -18.03 -14.10 29.53
C ASN A 429 -19.52 -14.42 29.80
N ALA A 430 -19.98 -15.56 29.28
CA ALA A 430 -21.37 -16.02 29.44
C ALA A 430 -21.80 -16.27 30.90
N THR A 431 -20.86 -16.42 31.85
CA THR A 431 -21.17 -16.56 33.28
C THR A 431 -21.17 -15.21 34.02
N GLY A 432 -20.93 -14.10 33.32
CA GLY A 432 -20.88 -12.76 33.88
C GLY A 432 -19.56 -12.41 34.56
N GLN A 433 -18.52 -13.23 34.41
CA GLN A 433 -17.18 -12.89 34.89
C GLN A 433 -16.51 -11.90 33.94
N ARG A 434 -15.92 -10.84 34.48
CA ARG A 434 -15.16 -9.85 33.71
C ARG A 434 -13.90 -10.51 33.13
N VAL A 435 -13.73 -10.39 31.81
CA VAL A 435 -12.65 -10.99 31.02
C VAL A 435 -11.60 -9.95 30.65
N ARG A 436 -12.06 -8.74 30.29
CA ARG A 436 -11.19 -7.65 29.83
C ARG A 436 -11.74 -6.30 30.31
N SER A 437 -10.88 -5.41 30.79
CA SER A 437 -11.19 -3.96 30.88
C SER A 437 -10.64 -3.29 29.63
N LEU A 438 -11.51 -2.61 28.87
CA LEU A 438 -11.12 -1.88 27.67
C LEU A 438 -10.90 -0.39 27.96
N VAL A 439 -11.73 0.18 28.85
CA VAL A 439 -11.62 1.57 29.29
C VAL A 439 -11.90 1.65 30.78
N GLU A 440 -11.05 2.37 31.50
CA GLU A 440 -11.26 2.72 32.90
C GLU A 440 -10.61 4.09 33.17
N GLY A 441 -11.40 5.16 33.18
CA GLY A 441 -10.84 6.51 33.32
C GLY A 441 -11.85 7.65 33.14
N GLN A 442 -11.36 8.88 33.25
CA GLN A 442 -12.12 10.08 32.89
C GLN A 442 -12.08 10.29 31.38
N GLN A 443 -13.24 10.51 30.76
CA GLN A 443 -13.36 10.88 29.36
C GLN A 443 -14.26 12.11 29.21
N PRO A 444 -13.91 13.06 28.31
CA PRO A 444 -14.82 14.15 27.93
C PRO A 444 -16.13 13.67 27.29
N SER A 445 -17.08 14.56 27.09
CA SER A 445 -18.22 14.30 26.19
C SER A 445 -17.70 14.11 24.77
N GLY A 446 -18.19 13.09 24.06
CA GLY A 446 -17.73 12.79 22.71
C GLY A 446 -18.16 11.41 22.21
N LEU A 447 -17.74 11.12 20.98
CA LEU A 447 -17.88 9.81 20.34
C LEU A 447 -16.57 9.04 20.52
N TYR A 448 -16.68 7.76 20.85
CA TYR A 448 -15.55 6.89 21.15
C TYR A 448 -15.67 5.57 20.40
N LEU A 449 -14.53 5.03 20.01
CA LEU A 449 -14.40 3.75 19.34
C LEU A 449 -13.31 2.94 20.05
N GLN A 450 -13.65 1.76 20.56
CA GLN A 450 -12.74 0.94 21.34
C GLN A 450 -12.54 -0.45 20.72
N ARG A 451 -11.28 -0.81 20.46
CA ARG A 451 -10.89 -2.12 19.95
C ARG A 451 -10.84 -3.17 21.05
N TRP A 452 -11.28 -4.39 20.74
CA TRP A 452 -11.00 -5.60 21.49
C TRP A 452 -10.47 -6.70 20.57
N ASP A 453 -9.32 -7.28 20.91
CA ASP A 453 -8.55 -8.29 20.17
C ASP A 453 -8.90 -9.74 20.55
N GLY A 454 -10.03 -9.93 21.24
CA GLY A 454 -10.45 -11.23 21.74
C GLY A 454 -9.49 -11.82 22.78
N ARG A 455 -8.72 -11.00 23.53
CA ARG A 455 -7.86 -11.44 24.63
C ARG A 455 -8.38 -11.00 26.01
N ASP A 456 -8.03 -11.76 27.04
CA ASP A 456 -8.30 -11.41 28.44
C ASP A 456 -7.28 -10.39 28.99
N ASP A 457 -7.46 -9.94 30.25
CA ASP A 457 -6.52 -9.03 30.93
C ASP A 457 -5.08 -9.59 31.02
N ALA A 458 -4.90 -10.93 30.93
CA ALA A 458 -3.59 -11.58 30.95
C ALA A 458 -2.98 -11.77 29.55
N GLY A 459 -3.62 -11.23 28.49
CA GLY A 459 -3.16 -11.32 27.11
C GLY A 459 -3.42 -12.68 26.45
N ARG A 460 -4.19 -13.57 27.08
CA ARG A 460 -4.53 -14.89 26.53
C ARG A 460 -5.77 -14.79 25.67
N GLN A 461 -5.78 -15.51 24.56
CA GLN A 461 -6.96 -15.58 23.69
C GLN A 461 -8.15 -16.21 24.44
N VAL A 462 -9.32 -15.63 24.25
CA VAL A 462 -10.58 -16.16 24.77
C VAL A 462 -11.15 -17.20 23.81
N ALA A 463 -11.89 -18.18 24.34
CA ALA A 463 -12.50 -19.23 23.53
C ALA A 463 -13.65 -18.69 22.65
N SER A 464 -13.94 -19.36 21.53
CA SER A 464 -15.12 -19.07 20.71
C SER A 464 -16.39 -19.17 21.55
N GLY A 465 -17.33 -18.25 21.33
CA GLY A 465 -18.58 -18.20 22.09
C GLY A 465 -19.11 -16.78 22.28
N THR A 466 -20.19 -16.67 23.05
CA THR A 466 -20.85 -15.38 23.31
C THR A 466 -20.23 -14.68 24.52
N TYR A 467 -19.93 -13.40 24.34
CA TYR A 467 -19.47 -12.47 25.36
C TYR A 467 -20.43 -11.29 25.45
N ALA A 468 -20.38 -10.56 26.55
CA ALA A 468 -21.09 -9.29 26.70
C ALA A 468 -20.09 -8.18 26.96
N TYR A 469 -20.37 -6.98 26.47
CA TYR A 469 -19.65 -5.77 26.84
C TYR A 469 -20.61 -4.76 27.44
N ARG A 470 -20.14 -4.04 28.44
CA ARG A 470 -20.93 -3.10 29.22
C ARG A 470 -20.20 -1.78 29.36
N LEU A 471 -20.91 -0.71 29.01
CA LEU A 471 -20.52 0.67 29.23
C LEU A 471 -21.21 1.19 30.48
N GLU A 472 -20.46 1.76 31.42
CA GLU A 472 -20.96 2.31 32.66
C GLU A 472 -20.39 3.70 32.93
N MET A 473 -21.26 4.61 33.38
CA MET A 473 -20.90 5.91 33.94
C MET A 473 -21.59 6.09 35.29
N PRO A 474 -20.96 5.66 36.40
CA PRO A 474 -21.60 5.59 37.72
C PRO A 474 -22.15 6.94 38.20
N ALA A 475 -21.42 8.03 37.95
CA ALA A 475 -21.84 9.38 38.36
C ALA A 475 -23.10 9.87 37.62
N ALA A 476 -23.33 9.38 36.40
CA ALA A 476 -24.52 9.67 35.61
C ALA A 476 -25.64 8.63 35.79
N GLY A 477 -25.40 7.57 36.58
CA GLY A 477 -26.33 6.45 36.74
C GLY A 477 -26.60 5.65 35.46
N PHE A 478 -25.72 5.75 34.47
CA PHE A 478 -25.88 5.10 33.17
C PHE A 478 -25.17 3.74 33.13
N SER A 479 -25.85 2.72 32.58
CA SER A 479 -25.29 1.40 32.30
C SER A 479 -26.01 0.79 31.09
N GLN A 480 -25.26 0.39 30.06
CA GLN A 480 -25.81 -0.29 28.88
C GLN A 480 -24.94 -1.50 28.54
N THR A 481 -25.57 -2.63 28.22
CA THR A 481 -24.90 -3.90 27.87
C THR A 481 -25.32 -4.35 26.48
N ARG A 482 -24.38 -4.91 25.73
CA ARG A 482 -24.63 -5.63 24.48
C ARG A 482 -23.83 -6.92 24.43
N THR A 483 -24.18 -7.79 23.49
CA THR A 483 -23.54 -9.11 23.30
C THR A 483 -22.76 -9.17 22.01
N MET A 484 -21.69 -9.95 22.00
CA MET A 484 -20.84 -10.22 20.84
C MET A 484 -20.46 -11.69 20.78
N SER A 485 -20.08 -12.16 19.60
CA SER A 485 -19.68 -13.53 19.34
C SER A 485 -18.25 -13.59 18.82
N VAL A 486 -17.41 -14.35 19.50
CA VAL A 486 -16.04 -14.65 19.08
C VAL A 486 -16.05 -15.95 18.28
N VAL A 487 -15.41 -15.95 17.12
CA VAL A 487 -15.14 -17.15 16.32
C VAL A 487 -13.63 -17.33 16.23
N ARG A 488 -13.16 -18.58 16.30
CA ARG A 488 -11.75 -18.99 16.23
C ARG A 488 -11.64 -20.19 15.32
#